data_AF-A0AAW4L139-F1
#
_entry.id   AF-A0AAW4L139-F1
#
_cell.length_a   1.000
_cell.length_b   1.000
_cell.length_c   1.000
_cell.angle_alpha   90.00
_cell.angle_beta   90.00
_cell.angle_gamma   90.00
#
_symmetry.space_group_name_H-M   'P 1'
#
loop_
_entity.id
_entity.type
_entity.pdbx_description
1 polymer ?
#
loop_
_entity_poly.entity_id
_entity_poly.type
_entity_poly.pdbx_seq_one_letter_code
_entity_poly.pdbx_strand_id
1 'polypeptide(L)' 'MTAIHIKFPALTLKAGKRAFTRIREQGLAPADVGILPGAAGGPKALGIQGLDLALFGDWLPRAPRERAL' A
#
# COMPACT_ATOMS: atom_id res chain seq x y z
N MET A 1 6.01 29.47 -1.27
CA MET A 1 5.45 28.19 -1.78
C MET A 1 6.43 27.10 -1.44
N THR A 2 6.06 26.16 -0.57
CA THR A 2 6.92 25.04 -0.21
C THR A 2 6.87 24.01 -1.33
N ALA A 3 7.96 23.86 -2.08
CA ALA A 3 8.06 22.81 -3.08
C ALA A 3 8.56 21.52 -2.40
N ILE A 4 7.82 20.43 -2.55
CA ILE A 4 8.28 19.10 -2.10
C ILE A 4 9.19 18.57 -3.21
N HIS A 5 10.50 18.61 -2.98
CA HIS A 5 11.49 18.10 -3.94
C HIS A 5 11.68 16.60 -3.70
N ILE A 6 11.14 15.77 -4.59
CA ILE A 6 11.25 14.31 -4.52
C ILE A 6 12.48 13.87 -5.31
N LYS A 7 13.63 13.74 -4.62
CA LYS A 7 14.91 13.38 -5.27
C LYS A 7 14.94 11.93 -5.76
N PHE A 8 14.12 11.06 -5.17
CA PHE A 8 14.00 9.63 -5.49
C PHE A 8 12.55 9.18 -5.33
N PRO A 9 12.11 8.13 -6.04
CA PRO A 9 10.76 7.58 -5.87
C PRO A 9 10.45 7.33 -4.39
N ALA A 10 9.35 7.89 -3.89
CA ALA A 10 8.92 7.70 -2.51
C ALA A 10 8.50 6.25 -2.21
N LEU A 11 8.22 5.47 -3.26
CA LEU A 11 7.78 4.09 -3.18
C LEU A 11 8.57 3.23 -4.17
N THR A 12 9.17 2.15 -3.67
CA THR A 12 9.73 1.08 -4.51
C THR A 12 8.84 -0.14 -4.41
N LEU A 13 8.21 -0.53 -5.53
CA LEU A 13 7.42 -1.75 -5.60
C LEU A 13 8.31 -2.94 -5.93
N LYS A 14 8.32 -3.94 -5.05
CA LYS A 14 8.97 -5.23 -5.30
C LYS A 14 7.90 -6.27 -5.55
N ALA A 15 7.97 -6.93 -6.71
CA ALA A 15 7.03 -7.98 -7.07
C ALA A 15 7.73 -9.04 -7.92
N GLY A 16 7.29 -10.29 -7.82
CA GLY A 16 7.73 -11.34 -8.75
C GLY A 16 7.25 -11.07 -10.17
N LYS A 17 7.87 -11.72 -11.18
CA LYS A 17 7.61 -11.48 -12.61
C LYS A 17 6.13 -11.45 -12.96
N ARG A 18 5.36 -12.45 -12.52
CA ARG A 18 3.91 -12.54 -12.79
C ARG A 18 3.11 -11.37 -12.23
N ALA A 19 3.37 -11.01 -10.98
CA ALA A 19 2.68 -9.89 -10.33
C ALA A 19 3.08 -8.55 -10.98
N PHE A 20 4.36 -8.38 -11.32
CA PHE A 20 4.84 -7.19 -11.98
C PHE A 20 4.22 -6.98 -13.37
N THR A 21 4.14 -8.03 -14.20
CA THR A 21 3.45 -7.97 -15.50
C THR A 21 1.98 -7.60 -15.34
N ARG A 22 1.25 -8.28 -14.45
CA ARG A 22 -0.18 -7.99 -14.20
C ARG A 22 -0.40 -6.55 -13.77
N ILE A 23 0.39 -6.05 -12.81
CA ILE A 23 0.26 -4.67 -12.31
C ILE A 23 0.57 -3.65 -13.42
N ARG A 24 1.51 -3.95 -14.32
CA ARG A 24 1.82 -3.06 -15.45
C ARG A 24 0.70 -3.01 -16.50
N GLU A 25 0.03 -4.12 -16.73
CA GLU A 25 -1.04 -4.22 -17.73
C GLU A 25 -2.39 -3.73 -17.21
N GLN A 26 -2.72 -4.01 -15.95
CA GLN A 26 -4.07 -3.83 -15.39
C GLN A 26 -4.12 -2.81 -14.24
N GLY A 27 -2.96 -2.29 -13.81
CA GLY A 27 -2.84 -1.57 -12.54
C GLY A 27 -2.89 -2.51 -11.33
N LEU A 28 -2.76 -1.94 -10.14
CA LEU A 28 -2.98 -2.64 -8.88
C LEU A 28 -4.42 -2.38 -8.41
N ALA A 29 -5.24 -3.42 -8.29
CA ALA A 29 -6.59 -3.31 -7.75
C ALA A 29 -6.64 -3.70 -6.27
N PRO A 30 -7.59 -3.18 -5.47
CA PRO A 30 -7.72 -3.53 -4.06
C PRO A 30 -8.06 -5.01 -3.83
N ALA A 31 -8.61 -5.68 -4.86
CA ALA A 31 -8.86 -7.13 -4.83
C ALA A 31 -7.58 -7.97 -4.93
N ASP A 32 -6.50 -7.42 -5.52
CA ASP A 32 -5.21 -8.10 -5.64
C ASP A 32 -4.44 -8.10 -4.30
N VAL A 33 -4.87 -7.33 -3.30
CA VAL A 33 -4.22 -7.21 -1.98
C VAL A 33 -4.96 -8.05 -0.93
N GLY A 34 -4.39 -9.21 -0.60
CA GLY A 34 -4.94 -10.13 0.40
C GLY A 34 -4.50 -9.89 1.85
N ILE A 35 -3.39 -9.18 2.05
CA ILE A 35 -2.80 -8.89 3.36
C ILE A 35 -2.11 -7.52 3.33
N LEU A 36 -2.18 -6.78 4.43
CA LEU A 36 -1.44 -5.54 4.66
C LEU A 36 -0.68 -5.69 6.00
N PRO A 37 0.51 -6.30 6.00
CA PRO A 37 1.24 -6.51 7.24
C PRO A 37 1.67 -5.15 7.81
N GLY A 38 1.30 -4.89 9.05
CA GLY A 38 1.66 -3.66 9.75
C GLY A 38 3.12 -3.60 10.18
N ALA A 39 3.57 -2.43 10.64
CA ALA A 39 4.90 -2.30 11.22
C ALA A 39 5.07 -3.17 12.47
N ALA A 40 6.07 -4.04 12.47
CA ALA A 40 6.35 -4.93 13.60
C ALA A 40 7.14 -4.26 14.75
N GLY A 41 6.75 -4.60 15.99
CA GLY A 41 7.38 -4.18 17.25
C GLY A 41 6.88 -2.84 17.80
N GLY A 42 6.77 -2.72 19.13
CA GLY A 42 6.36 -1.49 19.82
C GLY A 42 5.02 -0.89 19.34
N PRO A 43 4.70 0.36 19.73
CA PRO A 43 3.49 1.05 19.30
C PRO A 43 3.61 1.68 17.90
N LYS A 44 4.42 1.10 16.99
CA LYS A 44 4.67 1.69 15.66
C LYS A 44 3.42 1.86 14.82
N ALA A 45 2.48 0.91 14.92
CA ALA A 45 1.19 0.98 14.24
C ALA A 45 0.44 2.28 14.57
N LEU A 46 0.54 2.80 15.79
CA LEU A 46 -0.08 4.08 16.16
C LEU A 46 0.57 5.26 15.44
N GLY A 47 1.88 5.23 15.25
CA GLY A 47 2.61 6.29 14.55
C GLY A 47 2.35 6.34 13.04
N ILE A 48 1.97 5.22 12.41
CA ILE A 48 1.71 5.14 10.96
C ILE A 48 0.23 4.99 10.59
N GLN A 49 -0.67 4.80 11.56
CA GLN A 49 -2.09 4.59 11.30
C GLN A 49 -2.70 5.70 10.42
N GLY A 50 -2.36 6.97 10.66
CA GLY A 50 -2.85 8.07 9.84
C GLY A 50 -2.44 7.96 8.37
N LEU A 51 -1.22 7.48 8.10
CA LEU A 51 -0.73 7.22 6.74
C LEU A 51 -1.46 6.04 6.11
N ASP A 52 -1.64 4.95 6.86
CA ASP A 52 -2.37 3.78 6.38
C ASP A 52 -3.82 4.14 6.00
N LEU A 53 -4.49 4.96 6.81
CA LEU A 53 -5.83 5.46 6.51
C LEU A 53 -5.82 6.38 5.28
N ALA A 54 -4.86 7.30 5.17
CA ALA A 54 -4.76 8.21 4.04
C ALA A 54 -4.51 7.47 2.70
N LEU A 55 -3.75 6.38 2.72
CA LEU A 55 -3.43 5.59 1.52
C LEU A 55 -4.51 4.56 1.21
N PHE A 56 -5.05 3.89 2.23
CA PHE A 56 -5.83 2.66 2.06
C PHE A 56 -7.26 2.73 2.59
N GLY A 57 -7.59 3.74 3.40
CA GLY A 57 -8.88 3.89 4.08
C GLY A 57 -10.08 3.89 3.12
N ASP A 58 -9.96 4.56 1.98
CA ASP A 58 -10.99 4.59 0.95
C ASP A 58 -10.76 3.59 -0.19
N TRP A 59 -9.53 3.08 -0.32
CA TRP A 59 -9.13 2.26 -1.47
C TRP A 59 -9.40 0.77 -1.24
N LEU A 60 -8.99 0.20 -0.09
CA LEU A 60 -9.20 -1.21 0.22
C LEU A 60 -10.69 -1.61 0.32
N PRO A 61 -11.61 -0.78 0.88
CA PRO A 61 -13.03 -1.12 0.96
C PRO A 61 -13.74 -1.24 -0.38
N ARG A 62 -13.16 -0.74 -1.49
CA ARG A 62 -13.74 -0.88 -2.84
C ARG A 62 -13.76 -2.31 -3.36
N ALA A 63 -13.00 -3.20 -2.72
CA ALA A 63 -13.08 -4.65 -2.93
C ALA A 63 -13.19 -5.34 -1.56
N PRO A 64 -14.42 -5.52 -1.04
CA PRO A 64 -14.65 -6.19 0.24
C PRO A 64 -14.15 -7.63 0.18
N ARG A 65 -13.26 -7.99 1.11
CA ARG A 65 -12.79 -9.36 1.32
C ARG A 65 -12.27 -9.53 2.73
N GLU A 66 -12.28 -10.77 3.21
CA GLU A 66 -11.48 -11.14 4.37
C GLU A 66 -10.00 -10.99 4.02
N ARG A 67 -9.27 -10.29 4.90
CA ARG A 67 -7.83 -10.08 4.82
C ARG A 67 -7.21 -10.63 6.08
N ALA A 68 -6.17 -11.44 5.92
CA ALA A 68 -5.38 -11.90 7.06
C ALA A 68 -4.68 -10.69 7.70
N LEU A 69 -4.60 -10.70 9.04
CA LEU A 69 -3.79 -9.76 9.82
C LEU A 69 -2.36 -10.30 9.98
#